data_AF-A0AAW2YW18-F1
#
_entry.id   AF-A0AAW2YW18-F1
#
_cell.length_a   1.000
_cell.length_b   1.000
_cell.length_c   1.000
_cell.angle_alpha   90.00
_cell.angle_beta   90.00
_cell.angle_gamma   90.00
#
_symmetry.space_group_name_H-M   'P 1'
#
loop_
_entity.id
_entity.type
_entity.pdbx_description
1 polymer ?
#
loop_
_entity_poly.entity_id
_entity_poly.type
_entity_poly.pdbx_seq_one_letter_code
_entity_poly.pdbx_strand_id
1 'polypeptide(L)'
;MRVPLVLLALLIVFVALISGNVPPKNKKAKTNSIISNFIKKRPTLKRTESNIEEFNRLTGLIDNYLTKQVELTDAARDALNDLKQGTIESKVARTKFLKFLGEKITTFPNNAKSTRESVRMADLITSEGANRYEEAIKEEAKSANFREAVFFKACKYYNGQKWTGKPKVIFEGGPSASGKSFGAGFIIGHLSKEDKSATNLVVSIDGGIERELSQMRKMVLGVALKKGYSDISDLHSRSDLLSIKGKLEKYSTKHKLNLILPVTFVNPLERFKMNDYSKKGYHVIFSEVKGAPTSDGKDDPNFKLTVRFQGESRAKFTKTKAPPLSMNAEIPCESKEYKDFFDYGVSGTETARKAYLESDIPDKKWIIVHNDRMFFKFKDEALLPAVLGDKELKSLTKRQYEAYMSDNPDQQTTESLKDWLSKNNRETRPELTNAIVVEGDVTKKKTNLFDVIKDTIRRSTPQ
;
A
#
# COMPACT_ATOMS: atom_id res chain seq x y z
N MET A 1 2.33 -32.17 25.89
CA MET A 1 1.88 -31.40 24.71
C MET A 1 2.28 -32.16 23.45
N ARG A 2 1.32 -32.71 22.68
CA ARG A 2 1.63 -33.28 21.36
C ARG A 2 1.79 -32.12 20.39
N VAL A 3 3.01 -31.76 20.03
CA VAL A 3 3.26 -30.89 18.87
C VAL A 3 2.62 -31.61 17.67
N PRO A 4 1.73 -30.97 16.89
CA PRO A 4 1.17 -31.58 15.71
C PRO A 4 2.31 -32.09 14.83
N LEU A 5 2.27 -33.36 14.42
CA LEU A 5 3.34 -33.98 13.62
C LEU A 5 3.69 -33.17 12.35
N VAL A 6 2.74 -32.40 11.84
CA VAL A 6 2.87 -31.45 10.73
C VAL A 6 3.82 -30.30 11.07
N LEU A 7 3.72 -29.73 12.26
CA LEU A 7 4.62 -28.67 12.76
C LEU A 7 6.06 -29.18 12.92
N LEU A 8 6.25 -30.44 13.31
CA LEU A 8 7.57 -31.07 13.40
C LEU A 8 8.18 -31.32 12.01
N ALA A 9 7.37 -31.75 11.04
CA ALA A 9 7.77 -31.90 9.64
C ALA A 9 8.24 -30.57 9.03
N LEU A 10 7.45 -29.52 9.28
CA LEU A 10 7.73 -28.16 8.81
C LEU A 10 8.98 -27.59 9.49
N LEU A 11 9.21 -27.87 10.78
CA LEU A 11 10.42 -27.50 11.49
C LEU A 11 11.66 -28.16 10.88
N ILE A 12 11.57 -29.44 10.50
CA ILE A 12 12.68 -30.17 9.86
C ILE A 12 12.99 -29.60 8.48
N VAL A 13 11.97 -29.29 7.67
CA VAL A 13 12.14 -28.62 6.36
C VAL A 13 12.77 -27.24 6.54
N PHE A 14 12.27 -26.45 7.50
CA PHE A 14 12.76 -25.11 7.79
C PHE A 14 14.21 -25.11 8.29
N VAL A 15 14.56 -26.02 9.21
CA VAL A 15 15.94 -26.20 9.70
C VAL A 15 16.86 -26.63 8.57
N ALA A 16 16.47 -27.59 7.73
CA ALA A 16 17.28 -28.04 6.59
C ALA A 16 17.49 -26.96 5.50
N LEU A 17 16.60 -25.98 5.39
CA LEU A 17 16.70 -24.87 4.45
C LEU A 17 17.56 -23.70 4.97
N ILE A 18 17.64 -23.54 6.29
CA ILE A 18 18.45 -22.51 6.96
C ILE A 18 19.89 -23.00 7.18
N SER A 19 20.10 -24.29 7.47
CA SER A 19 21.41 -24.85 7.80
C SER A 19 22.29 -25.25 6.61
N GLY A 20 21.80 -25.12 5.36
CA GLY A 20 22.49 -25.62 4.17
C GLY A 20 23.04 -24.55 3.22
N ASN A 21 24.32 -24.71 2.82
CA ASN A 21 24.97 -24.09 1.66
C ASN A 21 24.34 -24.52 0.32
N VAL A 22 23.02 -24.36 0.15
CA VAL A 22 22.31 -24.69 -1.09
C VAL A 22 22.09 -23.41 -1.89
N PRO A 23 22.61 -23.32 -3.13
CA PRO A 23 22.41 -22.17 -4.00
C PRO A 23 20.90 -21.85 -4.19
N PRO A 24 20.50 -20.57 -4.22
CA PRO A 24 19.09 -20.15 -4.28
C PRO A 24 18.28 -20.83 -5.39
N LYS A 25 18.90 -21.05 -6.56
CA LYS A 25 18.25 -21.66 -7.74
C LYS A 25 17.77 -23.11 -7.50
N ASN A 26 18.33 -23.82 -6.54
CA ASN A 26 18.00 -25.23 -6.27
C ASN A 26 17.13 -25.44 -5.02
N LYS A 27 16.78 -24.37 -4.29
CA LYS A 27 15.99 -24.48 -3.05
C LYS A 27 14.55 -24.96 -3.30
N LYS A 28 13.89 -24.52 -4.39
CA LYS A 28 12.52 -24.91 -4.74
C LYS A 28 12.39 -26.40 -5.04
N ALA A 29 13.26 -26.94 -5.90
CA ALA A 29 13.28 -28.36 -6.26
C ALA A 29 13.60 -29.26 -5.04
N LYS A 30 14.56 -28.84 -4.19
CA LYS A 30 14.92 -29.56 -2.97
C LYS A 30 13.79 -29.55 -1.93
N THR A 31 13.09 -28.42 -1.79
CA THR A 31 11.91 -28.29 -0.90
C THR A 31 10.79 -29.24 -1.33
N ASN A 32 10.45 -29.25 -2.61
CA ASN A 32 9.43 -30.15 -3.17
C ASN A 32 9.81 -31.64 -3.02
N SER A 33 11.09 -31.97 -3.17
CA SER A 33 11.61 -33.34 -2.94
C SER A 33 11.52 -33.76 -1.47
N ILE A 34 11.87 -32.89 -0.52
CA ILE A 34 11.77 -33.20 0.91
C ILE A 34 10.29 -33.35 1.32
N ILE A 35 9.41 -32.48 0.84
CA ILE A 35 7.97 -32.54 1.12
C ILE A 35 7.36 -33.83 0.59
N SER A 36 7.63 -34.18 -0.67
CA SER A 36 7.10 -35.41 -1.29
C SER A 36 7.61 -36.67 -0.58
N ASN A 37 8.87 -36.70 -0.15
CA ASN A 37 9.43 -37.81 0.62
C ASN A 37 8.86 -37.92 2.04
N PHE A 38 8.55 -36.80 2.69
CA PHE A 38 7.91 -36.81 4.01
C PHE A 38 6.49 -37.38 3.95
N ILE A 39 5.71 -36.99 2.93
CA ILE A 39 4.35 -37.49 2.69
C ILE A 39 4.35 -38.99 2.41
N LYS A 40 5.28 -39.48 1.57
CA LYS A 40 5.41 -40.91 1.25
C LYS A 40 5.71 -41.78 2.48
N LYS A 41 6.48 -41.28 3.44
CA LYS A 41 6.95 -42.05 4.60
C LYS A 41 5.97 -42.13 5.78
N ARG A 42 4.84 -41.40 5.77
CA ARG A 42 3.89 -41.37 6.91
C ARG A 42 2.42 -41.37 6.47
N PRO A 43 1.89 -42.53 6.00
CA PRO A 43 0.50 -42.66 5.55
C PRO A 43 -0.56 -42.54 6.67
N THR A 44 -0.17 -42.51 7.95
CA THR A 44 -1.07 -42.49 9.11
C THR A 44 -1.53 -41.09 9.55
N LEU A 45 -1.11 -40.01 8.86
CA LEU A 45 -1.70 -38.69 9.04
C LEU A 45 -3.15 -38.73 8.55
N LYS A 46 -4.14 -38.79 9.47
CA LYS A 46 -5.56 -38.65 9.10
C LYS A 46 -5.73 -37.34 8.32
N ARG A 47 -6.03 -37.49 7.03
CA ARG A 47 -6.41 -36.40 6.12
C ARG A 47 -7.77 -35.87 6.57
N THR A 48 -7.78 -34.94 7.51
CA THR A 48 -8.93 -34.07 7.70
C THR A 48 -8.78 -32.90 6.72
N GLU A 49 -9.88 -32.42 6.14
CA GLU A 49 -9.86 -31.28 5.22
C GLU A 49 -9.20 -30.05 5.84
N SER A 50 -9.46 -29.81 7.13
CA SER A 50 -8.83 -28.73 7.91
C SER A 50 -7.30 -28.83 7.97
N ASN A 51 -6.72 -30.03 8.13
CA ASN A 51 -5.26 -30.21 8.14
C ASN A 51 -4.65 -29.99 6.75
N ILE A 52 -5.38 -30.32 5.69
CA ILE A 52 -4.94 -30.11 4.30
C ILE A 52 -4.98 -28.62 3.95
N GLU A 53 -6.03 -27.91 4.36
CA GLU A 53 -6.17 -26.47 4.11
C GLU A 53 -5.10 -25.66 4.87
N GLU A 54 -4.85 -25.98 6.14
CA GLU A 54 -3.78 -25.34 6.92
C GLU A 54 -2.39 -25.65 6.35
N PHE A 55 -2.15 -26.89 5.90
CA PHE A 55 -0.91 -27.27 5.24
C PHE A 55 -0.71 -26.51 3.92
N ASN A 56 -1.72 -26.46 3.04
CA ASN A 56 -1.65 -25.74 1.76
C ASN A 56 -1.44 -24.23 1.96
N ARG A 57 -2.06 -23.66 3.00
CA ARG A 57 -1.83 -22.27 3.38
C ARG A 57 -0.38 -22.04 3.81
N LEU A 58 0.19 -22.93 4.63
CA LEU A 58 1.55 -22.82 5.13
C LEU A 58 2.59 -23.04 4.02
N THR A 59 2.40 -24.01 3.12
CA THR A 59 3.28 -24.21 1.96
C THR A 59 3.23 -23.01 1.03
N GLY A 60 2.05 -22.44 0.76
CA GLY A 60 1.91 -21.20 -0.01
C GLY A 60 2.62 -20.01 0.63
N LEU A 61 2.63 -19.90 1.97
CA LEU A 61 3.38 -18.87 2.68
C LEU A 61 4.90 -19.06 2.58
N ILE A 62 5.38 -20.31 2.71
CA ILE A 62 6.80 -20.66 2.58
C ILE A 62 7.28 -20.40 1.15
N ASP A 63 6.53 -20.83 0.14
CA ASP A 63 6.86 -20.61 -1.26
C ASP A 63 6.89 -19.12 -1.60
N ASN A 64 5.93 -18.34 -1.12
CA ASN A 64 5.94 -16.88 -1.27
C ASN A 64 7.15 -16.23 -0.58
N TYR A 65 7.50 -16.68 0.63
CA TYR A 65 8.67 -16.16 1.34
C TYR A 65 9.99 -16.50 0.64
N LEU A 66 10.16 -17.76 0.22
CA LEU A 66 11.34 -18.22 -0.50
C LEU A 66 11.47 -17.53 -1.85
N THR A 67 10.36 -17.37 -2.57
CA THR A 67 10.34 -16.66 -3.86
C THR A 67 10.82 -15.23 -3.68
N LYS A 68 10.27 -14.50 -2.70
CA LYS A 68 10.71 -13.12 -2.39
C LYS A 68 12.18 -13.04 -2.00
N GLN A 69 12.68 -13.99 -1.21
CA GLN A 69 14.10 -14.05 -0.83
C GLN A 69 15.01 -14.32 -2.04
N VAL A 70 14.60 -15.20 -2.94
CA VAL A 70 15.33 -15.53 -4.18
C VAL A 70 15.35 -14.35 -5.14
N GLU A 71 14.27 -13.55 -5.16
CA GLU A 71 14.12 -12.37 -6.03
C GLU A 71 14.87 -11.13 -5.52
N LEU A 72 15.39 -11.11 -4.28
CA LEU A 72 16.20 -10.00 -3.81
C LEU A 72 17.55 -9.95 -4.53
N THR A 73 17.96 -8.76 -4.95
CA THR A 73 19.34 -8.47 -5.36
C THR A 73 20.28 -8.52 -4.16
N ASP A 74 21.58 -8.67 -4.39
CA ASP A 74 22.58 -8.67 -3.30
C ASP A 74 22.50 -7.38 -2.46
N ALA A 75 22.42 -6.22 -3.13
CA ALA A 75 22.21 -4.93 -2.49
C ALA A 75 20.94 -4.87 -1.63
N ALA A 76 19.86 -5.53 -2.05
CA ALA A 76 18.62 -5.56 -1.27
C ALA A 76 18.72 -6.50 -0.06
N ARG A 77 19.47 -7.60 -0.17
CA ARG A 77 19.78 -8.47 0.97
C ARG A 77 20.66 -7.74 1.99
N ASP A 78 21.65 -6.98 1.52
CA ASP A 78 22.51 -6.19 2.40
C ASP A 78 21.73 -5.08 3.12
N ALA A 79 20.80 -4.41 2.43
CA ALA A 79 19.89 -3.46 3.05
C ALA A 79 18.99 -4.09 4.12
N LEU A 80 18.47 -5.29 3.85
CA LEU A 80 17.68 -6.05 4.81
C LEU A 80 18.53 -6.46 6.04
N ASN A 81 19.75 -6.93 5.82
CA ASN A 81 20.67 -7.32 6.89
C ASN A 81 21.00 -6.14 7.80
N ASP A 82 21.33 -4.98 7.22
CA ASP A 82 21.57 -3.74 7.97
C ASP A 82 20.32 -3.29 8.75
N LEU A 83 19.13 -3.41 8.15
CA LEU A 83 17.86 -3.07 8.80
C LEU A 83 17.59 -3.95 10.03
N LYS A 84 18.02 -5.22 9.97
CA LYS A 84 17.92 -6.21 11.06
C LYS A 84 19.08 -6.12 12.05
N GLN A 85 20.16 -5.39 11.76
CA GLN A 85 21.30 -5.29 12.67
C GLN A 85 20.89 -4.61 13.99
N GLY A 86 21.42 -5.12 15.11
CA GLY A 86 21.16 -4.58 16.45
C GLY A 86 19.72 -4.76 16.93
N THR A 87 18.93 -5.64 16.32
CA THR A 87 17.61 -6.02 16.83
C THR A 87 17.75 -7.03 17.97
N ILE A 88 17.04 -6.79 19.07
CA ILE A 88 16.85 -7.78 20.14
C ILE A 88 15.42 -8.28 20.01
N GLU A 89 15.24 -9.56 19.71
CA GLU A 89 13.91 -10.14 19.63
C GLU A 89 13.37 -10.40 21.04
N SER A 90 12.69 -9.40 21.59
CA SER A 90 11.86 -9.54 22.80
C SER A 90 10.40 -9.68 22.41
N LYS A 91 9.64 -10.46 23.17
CA LYS A 91 8.18 -10.57 23.06
C LYS A 91 7.46 -10.18 24.34
N VAL A 92 8.17 -9.67 25.34
CA VAL A 92 7.65 -9.44 26.70
C VAL A 92 6.51 -8.43 26.68
N ALA A 93 6.72 -7.24 26.09
CA ALA A 93 5.71 -6.20 26.06
C ALA A 93 4.51 -6.61 25.20
N ARG A 94 4.76 -7.18 24.01
CA ARG A 94 3.70 -7.68 23.13
C ARG A 94 2.86 -8.78 23.80
N THR A 95 3.51 -9.73 24.48
CA THR A 95 2.80 -10.81 25.19
C THR A 95 1.97 -10.27 26.34
N LYS A 96 2.52 -9.34 27.14
CA LYS A 96 1.77 -8.68 28.23
C LYS A 96 0.54 -7.93 27.70
N PHE A 97 0.71 -7.18 26.61
CA PHE A 97 -0.40 -6.46 25.98
C PHE A 97 -1.46 -7.41 25.41
N LEU A 98 -1.08 -8.46 24.68
CA LEU A 98 -2.02 -9.44 24.14
C LEU A 98 -2.77 -10.20 25.24
N LYS A 99 -2.08 -10.55 26.33
CA LYS A 99 -2.72 -11.18 27.51
C LYS A 99 -3.76 -10.25 28.12
N PHE A 100 -3.39 -8.99 28.39
CA PHE A 100 -4.31 -7.97 28.88
C PHE A 100 -5.51 -7.80 27.95
N LEU A 101 -5.28 -7.72 26.64
CA LEU A 101 -6.33 -7.58 25.65
C LEU A 101 -7.27 -8.80 25.66
N GLY A 102 -6.73 -10.01 25.77
CA GLY A 102 -7.49 -11.25 25.87
C GLY A 102 -8.42 -11.30 27.08
N GLU A 103 -7.90 -10.97 28.27
CA GLU A 103 -8.67 -10.90 29.53
C GLU A 103 -9.80 -9.86 29.44
N LYS A 104 -9.54 -8.74 28.78
CA LYS A 104 -10.55 -7.70 28.53
C LYS A 104 -11.60 -8.19 27.51
N ILE A 105 -11.20 -8.81 26.41
CA ILE A 105 -12.13 -9.33 25.39
C ILE A 105 -13.13 -10.33 25.97
N THR A 106 -12.68 -11.25 26.85
CA THR A 106 -13.57 -12.25 27.46
C THR A 106 -14.59 -11.67 28.44
N THR A 107 -14.39 -10.44 28.90
CA THR A 107 -15.28 -9.77 29.86
C THR A 107 -16.23 -8.78 29.19
N PHE A 108 -16.17 -8.59 27.87
CA PHE A 108 -17.05 -7.65 27.18
C PHE A 108 -18.29 -8.34 26.57
N PRO A 109 -19.50 -7.81 26.81
CA PRO A 109 -20.67 -8.26 26.09
C PRO A 109 -20.51 -7.94 24.60
N ASN A 110 -20.85 -8.90 23.73
CA ASN A 110 -20.91 -8.73 22.28
C ASN A 110 -22.09 -7.80 21.93
N ASN A 111 -21.95 -6.50 22.17
CA ASN A 111 -22.94 -5.52 21.75
C ASN A 111 -22.70 -5.17 20.28
N ALA A 112 -23.12 -6.09 19.40
CA ALA A 112 -22.86 -6.09 17.97
C ALA A 112 -23.63 -5.02 17.16
N LYS A 113 -24.21 -3.99 17.79
CA LYS A 113 -24.77 -2.85 17.06
C LYS A 113 -23.67 -1.81 16.87
N SER A 114 -23.26 -1.61 15.62
CA SER A 114 -22.30 -0.56 15.27
C SER A 114 -22.82 0.80 15.71
N THR A 115 -22.12 1.45 16.64
CA THR A 115 -22.41 2.83 17.05
C THR A 115 -21.94 3.82 15.97
N ARG A 116 -21.04 3.39 15.08
CA ARG A 116 -20.33 4.23 14.09
C ARG A 116 -19.51 5.36 14.70
N GLU A 117 -19.43 5.43 16.02
CA GLU A 117 -18.67 6.42 16.76
C GLU A 117 -17.20 6.05 16.83
N SER A 118 -16.37 7.08 16.95
CA SER A 118 -14.94 6.97 17.24
C SER A 118 -14.73 6.80 18.74
N VAL A 119 -13.78 5.96 19.14
CA VAL A 119 -13.40 5.79 20.57
C VAL A 119 -11.96 6.23 20.79
N ARG A 120 -11.61 6.71 21.99
CA ARG A 120 -10.20 6.85 22.37
C ARG A 120 -9.67 5.53 22.89
N MET A 121 -8.39 5.25 22.71
CA MET A 121 -7.78 4.00 23.17
C MET A 121 -7.96 3.80 24.68
N ALA A 122 -7.77 4.85 25.48
CA ALA A 122 -7.95 4.78 26.92
C ALA A 122 -9.40 4.46 27.33
N ASP A 123 -10.40 4.93 26.58
CA ASP A 123 -11.81 4.62 26.87
C ASP A 123 -12.14 3.18 26.43
N LEU A 124 -11.46 2.67 25.41
CA LEU A 124 -11.66 1.31 24.90
C LEU A 124 -11.05 0.22 25.80
N ILE A 125 -9.82 0.45 26.28
CA ILE A 125 -8.98 -0.54 26.95
C ILE A 125 -8.31 -0.03 28.25
N THR A 126 -8.80 1.05 28.83
CA THR A 126 -8.20 1.77 29.99
C THR A 126 -6.85 2.44 29.69
N SER A 127 -6.46 3.40 30.53
CA SER A 127 -5.15 4.06 30.44
C SER A 127 -3.99 3.09 30.61
N GLU A 128 -4.14 2.08 31.49
CA GLU A 128 -3.15 1.02 31.67
C GLU A 128 -2.97 0.22 30.37
N GLY A 129 -4.07 -0.17 29.72
CA GLY A 129 -4.03 -0.87 28.44
C GLY A 129 -3.38 -0.04 27.33
N ALA A 130 -3.67 1.26 27.28
CA ALA A 130 -3.05 2.18 26.33
C ALA A 130 -1.52 2.29 26.52
N ASN A 131 -1.04 2.32 27.77
CA ASN A 131 0.40 2.33 28.06
C ASN A 131 1.07 1.01 27.64
N ARG A 132 0.44 -0.13 27.95
CA ARG A 132 0.90 -1.47 27.52
C ARG A 132 0.95 -1.58 26.00
N TYR A 133 0.01 -0.97 25.29
CA TYR A 133 0.00 -0.90 23.83
C TYR A 133 1.22 -0.16 23.29
N GLU A 134 1.56 1.01 23.83
CA GLU A 134 2.71 1.80 23.38
C GLU A 134 4.04 1.07 23.63
N GLU A 135 4.18 0.38 24.76
CA GLU A 135 5.32 -0.49 25.03
C GLU A 135 5.42 -1.63 24.01
N ALA A 136 4.28 -2.27 23.70
CA ALA A 136 4.21 -3.35 22.70
C ALA A 136 4.56 -2.87 21.29
N ILE A 137 4.15 -1.66 20.89
CA ILE A 137 4.51 -1.04 19.61
C ILE A 137 6.01 -0.70 19.55
N LYS A 138 6.57 -0.14 20.62
CA LYS A 138 8.02 0.13 20.72
C LYS A 138 8.84 -1.15 20.63
N GLU A 139 8.38 -2.24 21.24
CA GLU A 139 9.00 -3.56 21.11
C GLU A 139 8.86 -4.12 19.69
N GLU A 140 7.68 -4.00 19.08
CA GLU A 140 7.43 -4.46 17.69
C GLU A 140 8.36 -3.76 16.69
N ALA A 141 8.54 -2.45 16.79
CA ALA A 141 9.45 -1.67 15.94
C ALA A 141 10.93 -2.12 16.04
N LYS A 142 11.30 -2.78 17.13
CA LYS A 142 12.64 -3.34 17.37
C LYS A 142 12.78 -4.80 16.92
N SER A 143 11.68 -5.48 16.61
CA SER A 143 11.67 -6.87 16.16
C SER A 143 12.29 -7.02 14.77
N ALA A 144 13.17 -8.02 14.63
CA ALA A 144 13.80 -8.35 13.35
C ALA A 144 12.75 -8.80 12.32
N ASN A 145 11.81 -9.63 12.78
CA ASN A 145 10.75 -10.19 11.94
C ASN A 145 9.80 -9.10 11.43
N PHE A 146 9.47 -8.13 12.28
CA PHE A 146 8.62 -7.03 11.86
C PHE A 146 9.31 -6.14 10.82
N ARG A 147 10.58 -5.77 11.04
CA ARG A 147 11.36 -5.00 10.07
C ARG A 147 11.54 -5.72 8.74
N GLU A 148 11.76 -7.03 8.77
CA GLU A 148 11.84 -7.87 7.59
C GLU A 148 10.52 -7.90 6.83
N ALA A 149 9.39 -8.07 7.53
CA ALA A 149 8.07 -8.01 6.91
C ALA A 149 7.82 -6.65 6.25
N VAL A 150 8.19 -5.54 6.91
CA VAL A 150 8.11 -4.18 6.36
C VAL A 150 8.95 -4.05 5.10
N PHE A 151 10.20 -4.51 5.13
CA PHE A 151 11.08 -4.48 3.95
C PHE A 151 10.47 -5.25 2.78
N PHE A 152 10.00 -6.49 3.01
CA PHE A 152 9.41 -7.29 1.95
C PHE A 152 8.12 -6.74 1.37
N LYS A 153 7.30 -6.06 2.18
CA LYS A 153 6.08 -5.40 1.68
C LYS A 153 6.40 -4.12 0.93
N ALA A 154 7.49 -3.44 1.30
CA ALA A 154 8.02 -2.25 0.63
C ALA A 154 8.68 -2.56 -0.69
N CYS A 155 9.32 -3.72 -0.84
CA CYS A 155 9.83 -4.22 -2.11
C CYS A 155 8.68 -4.46 -3.10
N LYS A 156 8.75 -3.77 -4.23
CA LYS A 156 7.86 -3.91 -5.38
C LYS A 156 8.70 -4.32 -6.59
N TYR A 157 8.15 -5.22 -7.38
CA TYR A 157 8.78 -5.75 -8.57
C TYR A 157 7.96 -5.31 -9.77
N TYR A 158 8.62 -4.63 -10.70
CA TYR A 158 7.99 -4.10 -11.90
C TYR A 158 8.65 -4.69 -13.13
N ASN A 159 7.85 -5.33 -13.97
CA ASN A 159 8.33 -5.87 -15.24
C ASN A 159 8.62 -4.72 -16.21
N GLY A 160 9.63 -4.91 -17.04
CA GLY A 160 10.07 -3.94 -18.03
C GLY A 160 11.59 -3.98 -18.22
N GLN A 161 12.09 -3.18 -19.15
CA GLN A 161 13.51 -3.05 -19.42
C GLN A 161 14.27 -2.74 -18.12
N LYS A 162 15.33 -3.50 -17.85
CA LYS A 162 16.16 -3.28 -16.66
C LYS A 162 16.73 -1.87 -16.70
N TRP A 163 16.53 -1.12 -15.61
CA TRP A 163 17.12 0.19 -15.46
C TRP A 163 18.64 0.08 -15.33
N THR A 164 19.34 0.65 -16.31
CA THR A 164 20.79 0.78 -16.30
C THR A 164 21.22 2.15 -15.75
N GLY A 165 22.48 2.27 -15.33
CA GLY A 165 23.05 3.52 -14.82
C GLY A 165 22.76 3.80 -13.34
N LYS A 166 22.55 5.08 -13.01
CA LYS A 166 22.30 5.54 -11.63
C LYS A 166 20.99 4.94 -11.08
N PRO A 167 20.93 4.59 -9.78
CA PRO A 167 19.69 4.19 -9.14
C PRO A 167 18.67 5.34 -9.21
N LYS A 168 17.39 5.00 -9.38
CA LYS A 168 16.32 5.99 -9.51
C LYS A 168 15.65 6.25 -8.17
N VAL A 169 15.32 7.50 -7.91
CA VAL A 169 14.46 7.91 -6.79
C VAL A 169 13.30 8.72 -7.35
N ILE A 170 12.08 8.27 -7.06
CA ILE A 170 10.85 8.92 -7.50
C ILE A 170 10.24 9.62 -6.29
N PHE A 171 10.18 10.95 -6.33
CA PHE A 171 9.41 11.74 -5.38
C PHE A 171 8.00 11.88 -5.91
N GLU A 172 7.05 11.24 -5.24
CA GLU A 172 5.63 11.25 -5.62
C GLU A 172 4.89 12.26 -4.75
N GLY A 173 4.62 13.43 -5.31
CA GLY A 173 3.94 14.56 -4.70
C GLY A 173 2.41 14.46 -4.74
N GLY A 174 1.74 15.12 -3.80
CA GLY A 174 0.29 15.33 -3.83
C GLY A 174 -0.39 15.25 -2.45
N PRO A 175 -1.66 15.65 -2.36
CA PRO A 175 -2.45 15.63 -1.13
C PRO A 175 -2.48 14.27 -0.43
N SER A 176 -2.62 14.25 0.89
CA SER A 176 -2.86 12.99 1.61
C SER A 176 -4.13 12.32 1.07
N ALA A 177 -4.08 11.01 0.83
CA ALA A 177 -5.15 10.25 0.16
C ALA A 177 -5.42 10.60 -1.32
N SER A 178 -4.51 11.27 -2.02
CA SER A 178 -4.67 11.57 -3.46
C SER A 178 -4.45 10.39 -4.42
N GLY A 179 -3.97 9.25 -3.92
CA GLY A 179 -3.61 8.11 -4.77
C GLY A 179 -2.12 7.99 -5.12
N LYS A 180 -1.22 8.73 -4.45
CA LYS A 180 0.26 8.65 -4.65
C LYS A 180 0.81 7.22 -4.79
N SER A 181 0.45 6.31 -3.89
CA SER A 181 0.97 4.93 -3.95
C SER A 181 0.52 4.18 -5.22
N PHE A 182 -0.65 4.53 -5.79
CA PHE A 182 -1.09 4.05 -7.09
C PHE A 182 -0.34 4.75 -8.24
N GLY A 183 -0.23 6.09 -8.19
CA GLY A 183 0.50 6.90 -9.18
C GLY A 183 1.94 6.44 -9.38
N ALA A 184 2.64 6.16 -8.28
CA ALA A 184 3.99 5.59 -8.30
C ALA A 184 4.11 4.30 -9.12
N GLY A 185 3.09 3.42 -9.06
CA GLY A 185 3.08 2.19 -9.86
C GLY A 185 2.98 2.47 -11.37
N PHE A 186 2.16 3.45 -11.77
CA PHE A 186 2.03 3.87 -13.16
C PHE A 186 3.32 4.47 -13.71
N ILE A 187 3.95 5.34 -12.92
CA ILE A 187 5.20 5.98 -13.31
C ILE A 187 6.28 4.93 -13.57
N ILE A 188 6.38 3.92 -12.71
CA ILE A 188 7.37 2.87 -12.90
C ILE A 188 7.08 2.05 -14.14
N GLY A 189 5.82 1.65 -14.37
CA GLY A 189 5.43 0.98 -15.61
C GLY A 189 5.79 1.81 -16.85
N HIS A 190 5.49 3.10 -16.82
CA HIS A 190 5.82 4.04 -17.89
C HIS A 190 7.34 4.18 -18.11
N LEU A 191 8.12 4.30 -17.04
CA LEU A 191 9.58 4.41 -17.08
C LEU A 191 10.27 3.11 -17.50
N SER A 192 9.64 1.96 -17.27
CA SER A 192 10.27 0.67 -17.49
C SER A 192 10.17 0.18 -18.94
N LYS A 193 9.40 0.79 -19.84
CA LYS A 193 9.13 0.31 -21.23
C LYS A 193 8.64 -1.16 -21.26
N GLU A 194 7.88 -1.55 -22.28
CA GLU A 194 7.20 -2.86 -22.32
C GLU A 194 8.10 -4.08 -22.63
N ASP A 195 9.34 -4.11 -22.12
CA ASP A 195 10.15 -5.33 -22.19
C ASP A 195 9.90 -6.23 -20.98
N LYS A 196 9.00 -7.20 -21.14
CA LYS A 196 8.61 -8.13 -20.06
C LYS A 196 9.72 -9.12 -19.63
N SER A 197 10.90 -9.09 -20.25
CA SER A 197 11.99 -10.04 -19.97
C SER A 197 12.78 -9.74 -18.69
N ALA A 198 12.69 -8.52 -18.17
CA ALA A 198 13.42 -8.09 -16.96
C ALA A 198 12.48 -7.53 -15.88
N THR A 199 12.98 -7.52 -14.65
CA THR A 199 12.25 -7.04 -13.47
C THR A 199 13.09 -6.02 -12.71
N ASN A 200 12.51 -4.86 -12.42
CA ASN A 200 13.09 -3.80 -11.63
C ASN A 200 12.59 -3.89 -10.19
N LEU A 201 13.51 -4.07 -9.23
CA LEU A 201 13.21 -3.98 -7.81
C LEU A 201 13.20 -2.51 -7.37
N VAL A 202 12.11 -2.09 -6.74
CA VAL A 202 11.92 -0.74 -6.20
C VAL A 202 11.39 -0.82 -4.77
N VAL A 203 11.95 -0.01 -3.86
CA VAL A 203 11.54 0.03 -2.46
C VAL A 203 10.65 1.24 -2.20
N SER A 204 9.42 1.00 -1.76
CA SER A 204 8.47 2.06 -1.39
C SER A 204 8.68 2.51 0.06
N ILE A 205 9.04 3.77 0.24
CA ILE A 205 9.28 4.39 1.55
C ILE A 205 7.97 5.01 2.07
N ASP A 206 7.00 4.16 2.40
CA ASP A 206 5.66 4.56 2.86
C ASP A 206 5.38 4.10 4.30
N GLY A 207 5.03 5.05 5.18
CA GLY A 207 4.63 4.75 6.56
C GLY A 207 3.30 3.97 6.66
N GLY A 208 2.51 3.92 5.58
CA GLY A 208 1.33 3.03 5.51
C GLY A 208 1.70 1.55 5.67
N ILE A 209 2.88 1.15 5.19
CA ILE A 209 3.31 -0.26 5.20
C ILE A 209 3.53 -0.76 6.63
N GLU A 210 4.23 -0.01 7.48
CA GLU A 210 4.44 -0.39 8.88
C GLU A 210 3.12 -0.46 9.64
N ARG A 211 2.18 0.49 9.41
CA ARG A 211 0.84 0.45 10.02
C ARG A 211 0.03 -0.77 9.57
N GLU A 212 0.09 -1.12 8.28
CA GLU A 212 -0.60 -2.29 7.72
C GLU A 212 -0.05 -3.60 8.28
N LEU A 213 1.24 -3.66 8.64
CA LEU A 213 1.87 -4.89 9.11
C LEU A 213 1.87 -5.04 10.63
N SER A 214 1.70 -3.96 11.39
CA SER A 214 1.70 -4.00 12.86
C SER A 214 0.58 -4.90 13.39
N GLN A 215 0.97 -5.97 14.07
CA GLN A 215 0.02 -6.92 14.65
C GLN A 215 -0.65 -6.31 15.88
N MET A 216 0.08 -5.52 16.67
CA MET A 216 -0.48 -4.87 17.86
C MET A 216 -1.54 -3.85 17.48
N ARG A 217 -1.27 -3.04 16.44
CA ARG A 217 -2.25 -2.08 15.89
C ARG A 217 -3.49 -2.81 15.37
N LYS A 218 -3.31 -3.92 14.65
CA LYS A 218 -4.43 -4.73 14.16
C LYS A 218 -5.30 -5.27 15.29
N MET A 219 -4.67 -5.82 16.32
CA MET A 219 -5.41 -6.42 17.43
C MET A 219 -6.26 -5.40 18.18
N VAL A 220 -5.71 -4.25 18.55
CA VAL A 220 -6.49 -3.23 19.28
C VAL A 220 -7.61 -2.65 18.42
N LEU A 221 -7.35 -2.42 17.12
CA LEU A 221 -8.36 -1.94 16.20
C LEU A 221 -9.47 -2.98 15.98
N GLY A 222 -9.11 -4.25 15.80
CA GLY A 222 -10.08 -5.34 15.69
C GLY A 222 -11.00 -5.43 16.90
N VAL A 223 -10.50 -5.15 18.11
CA VAL A 223 -11.32 -5.06 19.33
C VAL A 223 -12.29 -3.89 19.27
N ALA A 224 -11.85 -2.70 18.83
CA ALA A 224 -12.74 -1.56 18.65
C ALA A 224 -13.88 -1.86 17.67
N LEU A 225 -13.54 -2.43 16.52
CA LEU A 225 -14.52 -2.78 15.49
C LEU A 225 -15.53 -3.84 15.98
N LYS A 226 -15.06 -4.85 16.71
CA LYS A 226 -15.95 -5.86 17.31
C LYS A 226 -16.90 -5.28 18.36
N LYS A 227 -16.50 -4.20 19.04
CA LYS A 227 -17.34 -3.46 19.98
C LYS A 227 -18.29 -2.46 19.32
N GLY A 228 -18.28 -2.38 17.98
CA GLY A 228 -19.20 -1.54 17.22
C GLY A 228 -18.69 -0.14 16.88
N TYR A 229 -17.49 0.23 17.36
CA TYR A 229 -16.85 1.51 17.01
C TYR A 229 -16.38 1.52 15.56
N SER A 230 -16.32 2.70 14.95
CA SER A 230 -15.84 2.86 13.57
C SER A 230 -14.32 3.00 13.47
N ASP A 231 -13.66 3.52 14.50
CA ASP A 231 -12.20 3.65 14.57
C ASP A 231 -11.72 3.90 16.02
N ILE A 232 -10.41 4.07 16.17
CA ILE A 232 -9.78 4.58 17.39
C ILE A 232 -9.13 5.93 17.07
N SER A 233 -9.69 7.00 17.59
CA SER A 233 -9.34 8.40 17.28
C SER A 233 -7.85 8.75 17.50
N ASP A 234 -7.24 8.23 18.56
CA ASP A 234 -5.85 8.50 18.94
C ASP A 234 -4.88 7.36 18.56
N LEU A 235 -5.32 6.38 17.76
CA LEU A 235 -4.48 5.24 17.36
C LEU A 235 -3.31 5.67 16.48
N HIS A 236 -3.49 6.65 15.58
CA HIS A 236 -2.40 7.12 14.74
C HIS A 236 -1.25 7.69 15.58
N SER A 237 -1.53 8.68 16.44
CA SER A 237 -0.52 9.34 17.26
C SER A 237 0.16 8.38 18.25
N ARG A 238 -0.59 7.44 18.84
CA ARG A 238 -0.01 6.43 19.73
C ARG A 238 0.86 5.39 19.02
N SER A 239 0.73 5.25 17.71
CA SER A 239 1.59 4.36 16.90
C SER A 239 2.77 5.07 16.24
N ASP A 240 2.98 6.37 16.41
CA ASP A 240 4.13 7.06 15.81
C ASP A 240 5.48 6.48 16.26
N LEU A 241 5.45 5.75 17.38
CA LEU A 241 6.55 4.95 17.93
C LEU A 241 7.00 3.76 17.05
N LEU A 242 6.20 3.37 16.06
CA LEU A 242 6.49 2.27 15.14
C LEU A 242 7.64 2.60 14.16
N SER A 243 7.96 3.88 13.99
CA SER A 243 8.93 4.52 13.07
C SER A 243 10.08 3.65 12.52
N ILE A 244 9.81 2.84 11.50
CA ILE A 244 10.79 2.09 10.70
C ILE A 244 11.11 2.84 9.41
N LYS A 245 10.17 3.62 8.86
CA LYS A 245 10.32 4.37 7.59
C LYS A 245 11.70 5.01 7.42
N GLY A 246 12.18 5.76 8.42
CA GLY A 246 13.49 6.43 8.34
C GLY A 246 14.69 5.47 8.26
N LYS A 247 14.63 4.31 8.93
CA LYS A 247 15.66 3.27 8.82
C LYS A 247 15.61 2.59 7.46
N LEU A 248 14.40 2.28 6.97
CA LEU A 248 14.19 1.71 5.65
C LEU A 248 14.76 2.63 4.56
N GLU A 249 14.47 3.93 4.63
CA GLU A 249 15.03 4.95 3.73
C GLU A 249 16.56 4.99 3.79
N LYS A 250 17.13 5.07 5.00
CA LYS A 250 18.58 5.12 5.24
C LYS A 250 19.30 3.92 4.62
N TYR A 251 18.87 2.70 4.93
CA TYR A 251 19.57 1.49 4.47
C TYR A 251 19.34 1.22 2.99
N SER A 252 18.13 1.49 2.47
CA SER A 252 17.90 1.38 1.02
C SER A 252 18.75 2.38 0.23
N THR A 253 18.98 3.58 0.77
CA THR A 253 19.84 4.60 0.18
C THR A 253 21.33 4.23 0.26
N LYS A 254 21.78 3.66 1.40
CA LYS A 254 23.16 3.17 1.58
C LYS A 254 23.53 2.16 0.50
N HIS A 255 22.61 1.24 0.19
CA HIS A 255 22.81 0.16 -0.77
C HIS A 255 22.32 0.48 -2.19
N LYS A 256 22.10 1.76 -2.51
CA LYS A 256 21.77 2.22 -3.87
C LYS A 256 20.57 1.51 -4.51
N LEU A 257 19.55 1.19 -3.72
CA LEU A 257 18.30 0.62 -4.25
C LEU A 257 17.48 1.70 -4.95
N ASN A 258 16.65 1.31 -5.92
CA ASN A 258 15.66 2.22 -6.49
C ASN A 258 14.56 2.50 -5.47
N LEU A 259 14.10 3.74 -5.38
CA LEU A 259 13.19 4.18 -4.33
C LEU A 259 11.95 4.91 -4.89
N ILE A 260 10.84 4.78 -4.17
CA ILE A 260 9.66 5.65 -4.29
C ILE A 260 9.45 6.31 -2.94
N LEU A 261 9.34 7.62 -2.91
CA LEU A 261 9.02 8.42 -1.74
C LEU A 261 7.67 9.12 -1.97
N PRO A 262 6.56 8.59 -1.45
CA PRO A 262 5.30 9.31 -1.39
C PRO A 262 5.41 10.45 -0.37
N VAL A 263 5.29 11.70 -0.82
CA VAL A 263 5.51 12.90 -0.02
C VAL A 263 4.38 13.90 -0.26
N THR A 264 3.83 14.48 0.83
CA THR A 264 2.79 15.52 0.73
C THR A 264 3.38 16.94 0.79
N PHE A 265 4.68 17.08 1.05
CA PHE A 265 5.44 18.35 1.05
C PHE A 265 4.89 19.45 1.96
N VAL A 266 4.06 19.09 2.94
CA VAL A 266 3.63 19.98 4.03
C VAL A 266 4.80 20.42 4.92
N ASN A 267 5.85 19.60 5.02
CA ASN A 267 7.11 20.00 5.63
C ASN A 267 8.02 20.59 4.54
N PRO A 268 8.36 21.89 4.59
CA PRO A 268 9.22 22.53 3.60
C PRO A 268 10.59 21.88 3.47
N LEU A 269 11.10 21.22 4.51
CA LEU A 269 12.41 20.57 4.48
C LEU A 269 12.46 19.38 3.51
N GLU A 270 11.33 18.74 3.25
CA GLU A 270 11.25 17.58 2.35
C GLU A 270 11.65 17.93 0.90
N ARG A 271 11.50 19.20 0.49
CA ARG A 271 11.89 19.63 -0.87
C ARG A 271 13.40 19.59 -1.09
N PHE A 272 14.20 19.79 -0.04
CA PHE A 272 15.65 19.78 -0.14
C PHE A 272 16.22 18.38 -0.30
N LYS A 273 15.48 17.34 0.10
CA LYS A 273 15.90 15.95 -0.05
C LYS A 273 16.19 15.58 -1.51
N MET A 274 15.49 16.17 -2.48
CA MET A 274 15.74 15.90 -3.90
C MET A 274 17.19 16.20 -4.29
N ASN A 275 17.74 17.33 -3.83
CA ASN A 275 19.15 17.68 -4.04
C ASN A 275 20.09 16.72 -3.32
N ASP A 276 19.77 16.34 -2.09
CA ASP A 276 20.58 15.38 -1.32
C ASP A 276 20.66 14.02 -2.02
N TYR A 277 19.56 13.55 -2.59
CA TYR A 277 19.55 12.30 -3.36
C TYR A 277 20.36 12.42 -4.66
N SER A 278 20.25 13.54 -5.37
CA SER A 278 21.07 13.79 -6.56
C SER A 278 22.57 13.76 -6.22
N LYS A 279 22.98 14.43 -5.13
CA LYS A 279 24.36 14.40 -4.60
C LYS A 279 24.80 13.00 -4.18
N LYS A 280 23.87 12.17 -3.70
CA LYS A 280 24.12 10.73 -3.42
C LYS A 280 24.18 9.87 -4.69
N GLY A 281 24.15 10.45 -5.88
CA GLY A 281 24.30 9.76 -7.14
C GLY A 281 23.02 9.09 -7.65
N TYR A 282 21.85 9.52 -7.19
CA TYR A 282 20.57 9.08 -7.72
C TYR A 282 20.16 9.89 -8.95
N HIS A 283 19.46 9.24 -9.88
CA HIS A 283 18.64 9.94 -10.87
C HIS A 283 17.31 10.29 -10.21
N VAL A 284 17.07 11.60 -10.01
CA VAL A 284 15.91 12.11 -9.28
C VAL A 284 14.79 12.41 -10.25
N ILE A 285 13.64 11.78 -10.04
CA ILE A 285 12.41 11.97 -10.82
C ILE A 285 11.39 12.59 -9.88
N PHE A 286 10.80 13.71 -10.30
CA PHE A 286 9.68 14.31 -9.59
C PHE A 286 8.38 13.93 -10.29
N SER A 287 7.39 13.58 -9.50
CA SER A 287 6.04 13.32 -9.98
C SER A 287 5.01 13.98 -9.07
N GLU A 288 3.87 14.37 -9.61
CA GLU A 288 2.75 14.87 -8.84
C GLU A 288 1.43 14.22 -9.25
N VAL A 289 0.61 13.87 -8.25
CA VAL A 289 -0.77 13.45 -8.47
C VAL A 289 -1.70 14.65 -8.40
N LYS A 290 -2.45 14.90 -9.47
CA LYS A 290 -3.40 16.00 -9.62
C LYS A 290 -4.77 15.51 -10.09
N GLY A 291 -5.79 16.36 -10.01
CA GLY A 291 -7.07 16.09 -10.67
C GLY A 291 -6.89 16.01 -12.18
N ALA A 292 -7.75 15.27 -12.86
CA ALA A 292 -7.86 15.42 -14.31
C ALA A 292 -8.24 16.87 -14.65
N PRO A 293 -7.73 17.47 -15.73
CA PRO A 293 -8.17 18.79 -16.14
C PRO A 293 -9.63 18.74 -16.64
N THR A 294 -10.37 19.81 -16.42
CA THR A 294 -11.66 20.08 -17.07
C THR A 294 -11.44 20.54 -18.51
N SER A 295 -12.51 20.67 -19.30
CA SER A 295 -12.45 21.13 -20.69
C SER A 295 -11.88 22.55 -20.85
N ASP A 296 -12.00 23.39 -19.82
CA ASP A 296 -11.38 24.72 -19.72
C ASP A 296 -9.96 24.69 -19.11
N GLY A 297 -9.40 23.49 -18.88
CA GLY A 297 -8.03 23.29 -18.41
C GLY A 297 -7.80 23.59 -16.93
N LYS A 298 -8.86 23.76 -16.13
CA LYS A 298 -8.76 23.90 -14.66
C LYS A 298 -8.70 22.54 -13.98
N ASP A 299 -8.24 22.51 -12.74
CA ASP A 299 -8.29 21.29 -11.93
C ASP A 299 -9.75 20.90 -11.64
N ASP A 300 -10.08 19.62 -11.83
CA ASP A 300 -11.43 19.12 -11.57
C ASP A 300 -11.82 19.28 -10.09
N PRO A 301 -12.91 20.00 -9.76
CA PRO A 301 -13.36 20.17 -8.39
C PRO A 301 -13.69 18.84 -7.70
N ASN A 302 -14.00 17.79 -8.46
CA ASN A 302 -14.22 16.45 -7.94
C ASN A 302 -12.95 15.83 -7.36
N PHE A 303 -11.75 16.30 -7.73
CA PHE A 303 -10.52 15.74 -7.19
C PHE A 303 -10.44 15.94 -5.67
N LYS A 304 -10.73 17.14 -5.17
CA LYS A 304 -10.76 17.40 -3.71
C LYS A 304 -11.76 16.49 -3.00
N LEU A 305 -12.93 16.31 -3.60
CA LEU A 305 -13.98 15.44 -3.08
C LEU A 305 -13.55 13.96 -3.07
N THR A 306 -12.94 13.48 -4.16
CA THR A 306 -12.37 12.14 -4.28
C THR A 306 -11.28 11.89 -3.24
N VAL A 307 -10.36 12.84 -3.05
CA VAL A 307 -9.32 12.74 -2.03
C VAL A 307 -9.95 12.65 -0.63
N ARG A 308 -10.98 13.44 -0.36
CA ARG A 308 -11.70 13.41 0.92
C ARG A 308 -12.39 12.07 1.15
N PHE A 309 -13.14 11.54 0.17
CA PHE A 309 -13.75 10.21 0.28
C PHE A 309 -12.71 9.10 0.52
N GLN A 310 -11.58 9.12 -0.20
CA GLN A 310 -10.50 8.17 0.03
C GLN A 310 -9.91 8.31 1.43
N GLY A 311 -9.73 9.54 1.91
CA GLY A 311 -9.27 9.84 3.26
C GLY A 311 -10.21 9.28 4.32
N GLU A 312 -11.50 9.59 4.23
CA GLU A 312 -12.54 9.15 5.17
C GLU A 312 -12.70 7.63 5.17
N SER A 313 -12.66 6.98 4.00
CA SER A 313 -12.74 5.52 3.88
C SER A 313 -11.59 4.79 4.57
N ARG A 314 -10.40 5.41 4.60
CA ARG A 314 -9.22 4.88 5.30
C ARG A 314 -9.25 5.20 6.78
N ALA A 315 -9.87 6.31 7.16
CA ALA A 315 -9.99 6.71 8.55
C ALA A 315 -10.93 5.77 9.32
N LYS A 316 -12.14 5.54 8.79
CA LYS A 316 -13.26 4.93 9.52
C LYS A 316 -13.78 3.67 8.87
N PHE A 317 -14.14 2.70 9.71
CA PHE A 317 -14.87 1.52 9.30
C PHE A 317 -16.35 1.83 9.09
N THR A 318 -16.85 1.56 7.89
CA THR A 318 -18.22 1.88 7.49
C THR A 318 -19.09 0.65 7.22
N LYS A 319 -18.52 -0.57 7.28
CA LYS A 319 -19.27 -1.81 7.02
C LYS A 319 -20.04 -2.26 8.27
N THR A 320 -21.08 -3.07 8.05
CA THR A 320 -21.96 -3.57 9.10
C THR A 320 -21.35 -4.70 9.94
N LYS A 321 -20.45 -5.50 9.34
CA LYS A 321 -19.85 -6.68 9.99
C LYS A 321 -18.36 -6.49 10.19
N ALA A 322 -17.94 -6.42 11.45
CA ALA A 322 -16.53 -6.33 11.84
C ALA A 322 -15.72 -7.54 11.31
N PRO A 323 -14.45 -7.35 10.93
CA PRO A 323 -13.58 -8.44 10.54
C PRO A 323 -13.32 -9.40 11.72
N PRO A 324 -12.91 -10.65 11.44
CA PRO A 324 -12.49 -11.56 12.51
C PRO A 324 -11.32 -10.95 13.30
N LEU A 325 -11.32 -11.17 14.62
CA LEU A 325 -10.23 -10.71 15.46
C LEU A 325 -9.05 -11.67 15.33
N SER A 326 -8.02 -11.26 14.59
CA SER A 326 -6.79 -12.02 14.39
C SER A 326 -5.63 -11.08 14.14
N MET A 327 -4.43 -11.46 14.59
CA MET A 327 -3.19 -10.72 14.34
C MET A 327 -2.89 -10.58 12.84
N ASN A 328 -3.41 -11.52 12.04
CA ASN A 328 -3.21 -11.57 10.59
C ASN A 328 -4.49 -11.21 9.81
N ALA A 329 -5.52 -10.69 10.47
CA ALA A 329 -6.71 -10.21 9.77
C ALA A 329 -6.38 -9.00 8.90
N GLU A 330 -7.03 -8.93 7.73
CA GLU A 330 -7.11 -7.70 6.97
C GLU A 330 -8.12 -6.79 7.65
N ILE A 331 -7.67 -5.59 8.04
CA ILE A 331 -8.53 -4.57 8.63
C ILE A 331 -8.75 -3.50 7.58
N PRO A 332 -10.01 -3.23 7.20
CA PRO A 332 -10.32 -2.36 6.07
C PRO A 332 -10.26 -0.86 6.39
N CYS A 333 -9.78 -0.47 7.58
CA CYS A 333 -9.51 0.91 7.95
C CYS A 333 -8.18 1.01 8.70
N GLU A 334 -7.58 2.20 8.67
CA GLU A 334 -6.32 2.52 9.33
C GLU A 334 -6.52 3.21 10.68
N SER A 335 -7.69 3.77 11.01
CA SER A 335 -7.87 4.73 12.13
C SER A 335 -6.83 5.85 12.09
N LYS A 336 -6.71 6.42 10.90
CA LYS A 336 -5.91 7.60 10.62
C LYS A 336 -6.89 8.69 10.22
N GLU A 337 -7.19 9.57 11.16
CA GLU A 337 -8.08 10.71 10.92
C GLU A 337 -7.63 11.47 9.66
N TYR A 338 -8.58 11.67 8.75
CA TYR A 338 -8.37 12.54 7.60
C TYR A 338 -8.53 13.98 8.06
N LYS A 339 -7.40 14.68 8.16
CA LYS A 339 -7.37 16.13 8.35
C LYS A 339 -7.44 16.76 6.96
N ASP A 340 -8.35 17.71 6.77
CA ASP A 340 -8.59 18.39 5.48
C ASP A 340 -7.41 19.31 5.09
N PHE A 341 -6.27 18.68 4.79
CA PHE A 341 -5.03 19.32 4.38
C PHE A 341 -4.85 19.23 2.87
N PHE A 342 -5.94 19.18 2.11
CA PHE A 342 -5.88 19.07 0.67
C PHE A 342 -5.10 20.24 0.06
N ASP A 343 -5.48 21.47 0.38
CA ASP A 343 -4.90 22.68 -0.21
C ASP A 343 -3.42 22.84 0.18
N TYR A 344 -3.05 22.51 1.42
CA TYR A 344 -1.65 22.48 1.86
C TYR A 344 -0.83 21.44 1.10
N GLY A 345 -1.41 20.26 0.82
CA GLY A 345 -0.76 19.23 0.03
C GLY A 345 -0.57 19.62 -1.43
N VAL A 346 -1.54 20.31 -2.03
CA VAL A 346 -1.42 20.89 -3.38
C VAL A 346 -0.32 21.95 -3.39
N SER A 347 -0.42 22.97 -2.55
CA SER A 347 0.53 24.08 -2.47
C SER A 347 1.96 23.63 -2.17
N GLY A 348 2.13 22.69 -1.22
CA GLY A 348 3.42 22.11 -0.88
C GLY A 348 4.04 21.36 -2.06
N THR A 349 3.23 20.60 -2.80
CA THR A 349 3.68 19.86 -3.99
C THR A 349 4.07 20.81 -5.12
N GLU A 350 3.30 21.87 -5.36
CA GLU A 350 3.64 22.89 -6.36
C GLU A 350 4.94 23.63 -6.02
N THR A 351 5.13 23.96 -4.75
CA THR A 351 6.36 24.58 -4.26
C THR A 351 7.56 23.66 -4.45
N ALA A 352 7.40 22.37 -4.14
CA ALA A 352 8.43 21.36 -4.36
C ALA A 352 8.75 21.20 -5.85
N ARG A 353 7.74 21.20 -6.72
CA ARG A 353 7.90 21.15 -8.17
C ARG A 353 8.71 22.35 -8.68
N LYS A 354 8.35 23.58 -8.28
CA LYS A 354 9.10 24.80 -8.67
C LYS A 354 10.56 24.68 -8.24
N ALA A 355 10.80 24.34 -6.97
CA ALA A 355 12.15 24.17 -6.44
C ALA A 355 12.95 23.06 -7.19
N TYR A 356 12.30 21.96 -7.57
CA TYR A 356 12.93 20.92 -8.38
C TYR A 356 13.32 21.44 -9.76
N LEU A 357 12.42 22.15 -10.44
CA LEU A 357 12.67 22.72 -11.77
C LEU A 357 13.76 23.81 -11.75
N GLU A 358 13.89 24.56 -10.66
CA GLU A 358 14.90 25.61 -10.46
C GLU A 358 16.26 25.09 -9.94
N SER A 359 16.34 23.84 -9.47
CA SER A 359 17.56 23.27 -8.87
C SER A 359 18.67 22.94 -9.90
N ASP A 360 19.88 22.60 -9.43
CA ASP A 360 20.98 22.14 -10.30
C ASP A 360 20.97 20.62 -10.56
N ILE A 361 19.85 19.94 -10.28
CA ILE A 361 19.73 18.50 -10.53
C ILE A 361 19.86 18.22 -12.04
N PRO A 362 20.78 17.34 -12.48
CA PRO A 362 20.91 16.99 -13.90
C PRO A 362 19.76 16.09 -14.37
N ASP A 363 19.49 16.10 -15.67
CA ASP A 363 18.55 15.19 -16.35
C ASP A 363 17.16 15.14 -15.69
N LYS A 364 16.64 16.31 -15.30
CA LYS A 364 15.35 16.44 -14.60
C LYS A 364 14.24 15.82 -15.43
N LYS A 365 13.45 14.95 -14.80
CA LYS A 365 12.23 14.38 -15.36
C LYS A 365 11.07 14.70 -14.43
N TRP A 366 10.05 15.34 -14.98
CA TRP A 366 8.81 15.65 -14.28
C TRP A 366 7.63 14.97 -14.94
N ILE A 367 6.83 14.29 -14.12
CA ILE A 367 5.66 13.53 -14.53
C ILE A 367 4.43 14.02 -13.77
N ILE A 368 3.30 14.16 -14.45
CA ILE A 368 2.00 14.39 -13.82
C ILE A 368 1.18 13.10 -13.94
N VAL A 369 0.57 12.69 -12.83
CA VAL A 369 -0.42 11.61 -12.79
C VAL A 369 -1.80 12.22 -12.51
N HIS A 370 -2.67 12.23 -13.50
CA HIS A 370 -4.04 12.73 -13.33
C HIS A 370 -4.97 11.67 -12.73
N ASN A 371 -5.37 11.88 -11.49
CA ASN A 371 -6.44 11.14 -10.85
C ASN A 371 -7.80 11.59 -11.38
N ASP A 372 -8.39 10.76 -12.23
CA ASP A 372 -9.73 10.96 -12.81
C ASP A 372 -10.82 10.16 -12.07
N ARG A 373 -10.52 9.60 -10.88
CA ARG A 373 -11.51 8.86 -10.11
C ARG A 373 -12.62 9.78 -9.61
N MET A 374 -13.85 9.32 -9.75
CA MET A 374 -15.06 9.92 -9.21
C MET A 374 -15.84 8.90 -8.38
N PHE A 375 -16.61 9.39 -7.40
CA PHE A 375 -17.52 8.57 -6.60
C PHE A 375 -18.96 8.89 -6.95
N PHE A 376 -19.81 7.86 -6.93
CA PHE A 376 -21.21 7.91 -7.33
C PHE A 376 -22.09 7.16 -6.34
N LYS A 377 -23.37 7.51 -6.30
CA LYS A 377 -24.43 6.74 -5.64
C LYS A 377 -25.52 6.40 -6.65
N PHE A 378 -26.25 5.32 -6.37
CA PHE A 378 -27.50 5.05 -7.06
C PHE A 378 -28.65 5.70 -6.31
N LYS A 379 -29.53 6.38 -7.04
CA LYS A 379 -30.82 6.87 -6.54
C LYS A 379 -31.86 6.61 -7.62
N ASP A 380 -32.87 5.80 -7.31
CA ASP A 380 -33.94 5.45 -8.25
C ASP A 380 -33.37 4.94 -9.58
N GLU A 381 -32.40 4.01 -9.51
CA GLU A 381 -31.63 3.45 -10.64
C GLU A 381 -30.70 4.43 -11.37
N ALA A 382 -30.83 5.74 -11.16
CA ALA A 382 -29.94 6.75 -11.72
C ALA A 382 -28.59 6.80 -10.99
N LEU A 383 -27.51 6.95 -11.77
CA LEU A 383 -26.15 7.12 -11.27
C LEU A 383 -25.84 8.61 -11.07
N LEU A 384 -25.76 9.04 -9.81
CA LEU A 384 -25.53 10.44 -9.44
C LEU A 384 -24.13 10.62 -8.84
N PRO A 385 -23.44 11.74 -9.10
CA PRO A 385 -22.21 12.10 -8.39
C PRO A 385 -22.45 12.08 -6.88
N ALA A 386 -21.54 11.45 -6.14
CA ALA A 386 -21.63 11.37 -4.70
C ALA A 386 -21.31 12.71 -4.05
N VAL A 387 -22.02 13.02 -2.96
CA VAL A 387 -21.71 14.13 -2.04
C VAL A 387 -21.31 13.60 -0.67
N LEU A 388 -20.67 14.44 0.13
CA LEU A 388 -20.21 14.05 1.46
C LEU A 388 -21.39 13.55 2.32
N GLY A 389 -21.19 12.43 3.00
CA GLY A 389 -22.23 11.75 3.78
C GLY A 389 -23.03 10.69 3.02
N ASP A 390 -22.89 10.62 1.69
CA ASP A 390 -23.51 9.55 0.90
C ASP A 390 -22.95 8.17 1.27
N LYS A 391 -23.81 7.16 1.15
CA LYS A 391 -23.53 5.76 1.49
C LYS A 391 -23.50 4.90 0.23
N GLU A 392 -22.91 3.71 0.34
CA GLU A 392 -22.91 2.70 -0.73
C GLU A 392 -22.29 3.18 -2.04
N LEU A 393 -21.21 3.94 -1.91
CA LEU A 393 -20.54 4.58 -3.03
C LEU A 393 -19.96 3.55 -4.02
N LYS A 394 -20.11 3.86 -5.30
CA LYS A 394 -19.37 3.24 -6.41
C LYS A 394 -18.29 4.20 -6.88
N SER A 395 -17.18 3.68 -7.37
CA SER A 395 -16.14 4.50 -8.00
C SER A 395 -16.00 4.15 -9.46
N LEU A 396 -15.97 5.16 -10.32
CA LEU A 396 -15.63 5.05 -11.75
C LEU A 396 -14.56 6.08 -12.08
N THR A 397 -13.88 5.92 -13.21
CA THR A 397 -13.13 7.04 -13.79
C THR A 397 -14.10 8.02 -14.45
N LYS A 398 -13.70 9.29 -14.54
CA LYS A 398 -14.45 10.33 -15.25
C LYS A 398 -14.73 9.92 -16.70
N ARG A 399 -13.74 9.33 -17.37
CA ARG A 399 -13.88 8.81 -18.74
C ARG A 399 -14.90 7.68 -18.85
N GLN A 400 -14.92 6.76 -17.88
CA GLN A 400 -15.94 5.71 -17.84
C GLN A 400 -17.33 6.31 -17.65
N TYR A 401 -17.47 7.30 -16.77
CA TYR A 401 -18.73 7.99 -16.54
C TYR A 401 -19.20 8.77 -17.76
N GLU A 402 -18.34 9.58 -18.37
CA GLU A 402 -18.66 10.36 -19.58
C GLU A 402 -19.07 9.46 -20.74
N ALA A 403 -18.38 8.34 -20.94
CA ALA A 403 -18.76 7.37 -21.96
C ALA A 403 -20.10 6.68 -21.64
N TYR A 404 -20.33 6.30 -20.37
CA TYR A 404 -21.62 5.75 -19.96
C TYR A 404 -22.76 6.74 -20.20
N MET A 405 -22.57 8.01 -19.85
CA MET A 405 -23.56 9.07 -20.08
C MET A 405 -23.78 9.35 -21.57
N SER A 406 -22.73 9.27 -22.40
CA SER A 406 -22.83 9.41 -23.86
C SER A 406 -23.61 8.28 -24.50
N ASP A 407 -23.46 7.05 -24.00
CA ASP A 407 -24.18 5.87 -24.50
C ASP A 407 -25.63 5.81 -23.96
N ASN A 408 -25.94 6.54 -22.88
CA ASN A 408 -27.21 6.52 -22.18
C ASN A 408 -27.74 7.94 -21.89
N PRO A 409 -27.95 8.79 -22.91
CA PRO A 409 -28.23 10.21 -22.74
C PRO A 409 -29.53 10.49 -21.97
N ASP A 410 -30.52 9.62 -22.09
CA ASP A 410 -31.85 9.81 -21.47
C ASP A 410 -31.96 9.17 -20.07
N GLN A 411 -30.92 8.49 -19.58
CA GLN A 411 -30.91 7.72 -18.31
C GLN A 411 -32.06 6.71 -18.13
N GLN A 412 -32.87 6.45 -19.17
CA GLN A 412 -33.99 5.50 -19.18
C GLN A 412 -33.59 4.07 -19.54
N THR A 413 -32.29 3.79 -19.63
CA THR A 413 -31.82 2.50 -20.11
C THR A 413 -31.98 1.44 -19.01
N THR A 414 -32.48 0.27 -19.41
CA THR A 414 -32.62 -0.91 -18.54
C THR A 414 -31.29 -1.65 -18.35
N GLU A 415 -30.23 -1.26 -19.06
CA GLU A 415 -28.90 -1.86 -18.94
C GLU A 415 -28.23 -1.33 -17.67
N SER A 416 -27.99 -2.23 -16.71
CA SER A 416 -27.32 -1.85 -15.48
C SER A 416 -25.88 -1.39 -15.78
N LEU A 417 -25.36 -0.43 -15.00
CA LEU A 417 -23.96 0.02 -15.10
C LEU A 417 -22.97 -1.17 -15.08
N LYS A 418 -23.29 -2.21 -14.31
CA LYS A 418 -22.48 -3.43 -14.21
C LYS A 418 -22.45 -4.16 -15.56
N ASP A 419 -23.59 -4.35 -16.18
CA ASP A 419 -23.71 -5.03 -17.46
C ASP A 419 -23.03 -4.22 -18.58
N TRP A 420 -23.18 -2.89 -18.57
CA TRP A 420 -22.48 -2.00 -19.50
C TRP A 420 -20.96 -2.10 -19.35
N LEU A 421 -20.43 -2.12 -18.11
CA LEU A 421 -19.00 -2.24 -17.84
C LEU A 421 -18.45 -3.60 -18.31
N SER A 422 -19.16 -4.69 -18.03
CA SER A 422 -18.77 -6.05 -18.44
C SER A 422 -18.81 -6.19 -19.97
N LYS A 423 -19.90 -5.73 -20.62
CA LYS A 423 -20.11 -5.80 -22.07
C LYS A 423 -19.05 -5.04 -22.87
N ASN A 424 -18.63 -3.87 -22.38
CA ASN A 424 -17.63 -3.04 -23.04
C ASN A 424 -16.17 -3.47 -22.73
N ASN A 425 -15.98 -4.59 -22.00
CA ASN A 425 -14.67 -5.07 -21.59
C ASN A 425 -13.88 -4.00 -20.80
N ARG A 426 -14.61 -3.13 -20.07
CA ARG A 426 -14.06 -2.00 -19.31
C ARG A 426 -13.85 -2.31 -17.83
N GLU A 427 -14.29 -3.47 -17.35
CA GLU A 427 -13.97 -4.00 -16.02
C GLU A 427 -12.50 -4.43 -15.87
N THR A 428 -11.84 -4.79 -16.99
CA THR A 428 -10.59 -5.57 -16.97
C THR A 428 -9.37 -4.87 -17.58
N ARG A 429 -9.49 -3.65 -18.13
CA ARG A 429 -8.35 -2.93 -18.73
C ARG A 429 -7.59 -2.10 -17.70
N PRO A 430 -6.35 -2.47 -17.31
CA PRO A 430 -5.47 -1.65 -16.49
C PRO A 430 -5.03 -0.36 -17.20
N GLU A 431 -5.39 -0.20 -18.47
CA GLU A 431 -5.04 0.92 -19.35
C GLU A 431 -6.12 2.03 -19.32
N LEU A 432 -7.31 1.71 -18.79
CA LEU A 432 -8.40 2.66 -18.45
C LEU A 432 -8.31 3.13 -16.99
N THR A 433 -7.10 3.13 -16.44
CA THR A 433 -6.83 3.37 -15.03
C THR A 433 -6.92 4.83 -14.62
N ASN A 434 -7.07 5.05 -13.31
CA ASN A 434 -7.30 6.33 -12.64
C ASN A 434 -6.14 7.35 -12.78
N ALA A 435 -5.42 7.37 -13.89
CA ALA A 435 -4.12 8.01 -14.08
C ALA A 435 -3.89 8.34 -15.57
N ILE A 436 -3.74 9.61 -15.93
CA ILE A 436 -3.14 10.04 -17.21
C ILE A 436 -1.72 10.52 -16.91
N VAL A 437 -0.73 9.99 -17.64
CA VAL A 437 0.69 10.36 -17.48
C VAL A 437 1.03 11.44 -18.49
N VAL A 438 1.40 12.64 -18.00
CA VAL A 438 1.95 13.72 -18.84
C VAL A 438 3.42 13.92 -18.48
N GLU A 439 4.30 13.76 -19.47
CA GLU A 439 5.73 13.98 -19.29
C GLU A 439 6.11 15.39 -19.74
N GLY A 440 6.73 16.15 -18.84
CA GLY A 440 7.38 17.41 -19.18
C GLY A 440 8.89 17.20 -19.30
N ASP A 441 9.45 17.52 -20.47
CA ASP A 441 10.90 17.54 -20.71
C ASP A 441 11.38 18.99 -20.75
N VAL A 442 12.09 19.43 -19.71
CA VAL A 442 12.60 20.81 -19.58
C VAL A 442 13.67 21.11 -20.66
N THR A 443 14.24 20.08 -21.30
CA THR A 443 15.24 20.24 -22.36
C THR A 443 14.63 20.53 -23.74
N LYS A 444 13.31 20.36 -23.91
CA LYS A 444 12.61 20.67 -25.17
C LYS A 444 11.91 22.01 -25.07
N LYS A 445 12.38 22.98 -25.85
CA LYS A 445 11.78 24.32 -26.01
C LYS A 445 10.26 24.24 -26.18
N LYS A 446 9.53 24.95 -25.30
CA LYS A 446 8.11 25.37 -25.41
C LYS A 446 7.22 24.42 -26.23
N THR A 447 7.02 23.20 -25.75
CA THR A 447 5.82 22.44 -26.15
C THR A 447 4.67 22.92 -25.27
N ASN A 448 3.61 23.44 -25.88
CA ASN A 448 2.41 23.86 -25.15
C ASN A 448 1.80 22.63 -24.45
N LEU A 449 1.71 22.69 -23.12
CA LEU A 449 1.20 21.60 -22.28
C LEU A 449 -0.22 21.16 -22.70
N PHE A 450 -1.04 22.10 -23.20
CA PHE A 450 -2.37 21.79 -23.73
C PHE A 450 -2.35 20.88 -24.95
N ASP A 451 -1.38 21.04 -25.84
CA ASP A 451 -1.30 20.25 -27.08
C ASP A 451 -0.82 18.83 -26.77
N VAL A 452 0.08 18.68 -25.79
CA VAL A 452 0.49 17.36 -25.27
C VAL A 452 -0.69 16.64 -24.60
N ILE A 453 -1.47 17.34 -23.76
CA ILE A 453 -2.65 16.75 -23.10
C ILE A 453 -3.70 16.32 -24.14
N LYS A 454 -4.01 17.17 -25.13
CA LYS A 454 -4.95 16.84 -26.21
C LYS A 454 -4.50 15.62 -27.02
N ASP A 455 -3.22 15.55 -27.36
CA ASP A 455 -2.68 14.41 -28.12
C ASP A 455 -2.66 13.12 -27.31
N THR A 456 -2.30 13.18 -26.01
CA THR A 456 -2.34 12.00 -25.13
C THR A 456 -3.76 11.51 -24.92
N ILE A 457 -4.73 12.41 -24.71
CA ILE A 457 -6.15 12.06 -24.60
C ILE A 457 -6.64 11.42 -25.91
N ARG A 458 -6.35 12.03 -27.07
CA ARG A 458 -6.70 11.49 -28.39
C ARG A 458 -6.14 10.09 -28.63
N ARG A 459 -4.89 9.82 -28.24
CA ARG A 459 -4.26 8.50 -28.41
C ARG A 459 -4.78 7.43 -27.45
N SER A 460 -5.35 7.84 -26.31
CA SER A 460 -5.89 6.94 -25.28
C SER A 460 -7.38 6.60 -25.44
N THR A 461 -8.04 7.18 -26.45
CA THR A 461 -9.45 6.93 -26.75
C THR A 461 -9.51 6.01 -27.99
N PRO A 462 -10.17 4.82 -27.93
CA PRO A 462 -10.36 4.02 -29.13
C PRO A 462 -11.23 4.79 -30.13
N GLN A 463 -10.86 4.76 -31.40
CA GLN A 463 -11.77 5.15 -32.49
C GLN A 463 -12.93 4.16 -32.60
#